data_AF-A0A820G565-F1
#
_entry.id   AF-A0A820G565-F1
#
_cell.length_a   1.000
_cell.length_b   1.000
_cell.length_c   1.000
_cell.angle_alpha   90.00
_cell.angle_beta   90.00
_cell.angle_gamma   90.00
#
_symmetry.space_group_name_H-M   'P 1'
#
loop_
_entity.id
_entity.type
_entity.pdbx_description
1 polymer ?
#
loop_
_entity_poly.entity_id
_entity_poly.type
_entity_poly.pdbx_seq_one_letter_code
_entity_poly.pdbx_strand_id
1 'polypeptide(L)'
;MSELVTSDEVLMFYDKGNLSELVARMQSDVERTDTNSLLNYHIQLVHLLAMCTEGKNAATEIKCHSLIGLDDLVLIVTHPDCIPEVKNVYITFLNHCYIDTEVEMKEIYNSQHIYTLIEKSFCPDIDKVILKPGENRTLDKYVLDTVIDLITQFFNSPFFEQSSAPQ
;
A
#
# COMPACT_ATOMS: atom_id res chain seq x y z
N MET A 1 -17.35 9.56 3.13
CA MET A 1 -16.21 9.17 3.99
C MET A 1 -16.59 9.08 5.47
N SER A 2 -17.26 10.09 6.05
CA SER A 2 -17.71 10.05 7.46
C SER A 2 -18.51 8.79 7.83
N GLU A 3 -19.39 8.30 6.95
CA GLU A 3 -20.16 7.06 7.17
C GLU A 3 -19.31 5.77 7.06
N LEU A 4 -18.20 5.79 6.30
CA LEU A 4 -17.29 4.64 6.16
C LEU A 4 -16.35 4.50 7.36
N VAL A 5 -15.91 5.62 7.92
CA VAL A 5 -14.97 5.67 9.06
C VAL A 5 -15.67 5.39 10.40
N THR A 6 -17.01 5.52 10.45
CA THR A 6 -17.81 5.33 11.68
C THR A 6 -18.56 4.01 11.75
N SER A 7 -18.48 3.19 10.70
CA SER A 7 -19.11 1.88 10.70
C SER A 7 -18.20 0.84 11.36
N ASP A 8 -18.67 0.24 12.46
CA ASP A 8 -17.96 -0.81 13.20
C ASP A 8 -17.61 -2.02 12.31
N GLU A 9 -18.43 -2.31 11.29
CA GLU A 9 -18.17 -3.40 10.34
C GLU A 9 -16.93 -3.15 9.46
N VAL A 10 -16.62 -1.87 9.20
CA VAL A 10 -15.47 -1.45 8.39
C VAL A 10 -14.22 -1.37 9.27
N LEU A 11 -14.37 -0.96 10.54
CA LEU A 11 -13.29 -0.92 11.53
C LEU A 11 -12.65 -2.28 11.80
N MET A 12 -13.42 -3.38 11.70
CA MET A 12 -12.87 -4.73 11.85
C MET A 12 -11.75 -5.02 10.86
N PHE A 13 -11.78 -4.46 9.64
CA PHE A 13 -10.74 -4.67 8.63
C PHE A 13 -9.42 -3.94 8.91
N TYR A 14 -9.41 -3.00 9.87
CA TYR A 14 -8.25 -2.20 10.23
C TYR A 14 -7.62 -2.60 11.57
N ASP A 15 -8.23 -3.51 12.33
CA ASP A 15 -7.72 -3.91 13.63
C ASP A 15 -6.48 -4.83 13.50
N LYS A 16 -5.48 -4.61 14.34
CA LYS A 16 -4.15 -5.24 14.29
C LYS A 16 -4.19 -6.77 14.44
N GLY A 17 -5.27 -7.31 15.01
CA GLY A 17 -5.51 -8.75 15.11
C GLY A 17 -5.86 -9.44 13.77
N ASN A 18 -6.12 -8.67 12.71
CA ASN A 18 -6.73 -9.18 11.48
C ASN A 18 -5.73 -9.51 10.36
N LEU A 19 -4.42 -9.28 10.56
CA LEU A 19 -3.41 -9.57 9.54
C LEU A 19 -3.37 -11.06 9.18
N SER A 20 -3.37 -11.94 10.18
CA SER A 20 -3.32 -13.39 9.95
C SER A 20 -4.57 -13.90 9.23
N GLU A 21 -5.74 -13.33 9.51
CA GLU A 21 -6.96 -13.65 8.78
C GLU A 21 -6.93 -13.11 7.35
N LEU A 22 -6.45 -11.88 7.15
CA LEU A 22 -6.28 -11.31 5.81
C LEU A 22 -5.34 -12.18 4.96
N VAL A 23 -4.21 -12.61 5.54
CA VAL A 23 -3.28 -13.54 4.89
C VAL A 23 -3.94 -14.89 4.61
N ALA A 24 -4.71 -15.45 5.56
CA ALA A 24 -5.43 -16.69 5.33
C ALA A 24 -6.44 -16.57 4.18
N ARG A 25 -7.12 -15.42 4.05
CA ARG A 25 -8.03 -15.13 2.94
C ARG A 25 -7.29 -14.98 1.61
N MET A 26 -6.11 -14.36 1.59
CA MET A 26 -5.26 -14.28 0.39
C MET A 26 -4.83 -15.66 -0.13
N GLN A 27 -4.73 -16.67 0.75
CA GLN A 27 -4.37 -18.03 0.38
C GLN A 27 -5.58 -18.90 -0.01
N SER A 28 -6.80 -18.39 0.13
CA SER A 28 -8.03 -19.10 -0.24
C SER A 28 -8.41 -18.83 -1.69
N ASP A 29 -8.39 -19.86 -2.54
CA ASP A 29 -8.80 -19.75 -3.95
C ASP A 29 -10.26 -19.30 -4.10
N VAL A 30 -11.14 -19.66 -3.16
CA VAL A 30 -12.54 -19.23 -3.14
C VAL A 30 -12.64 -17.72 -2.93
N GLU A 31 -11.88 -17.19 -1.96
CA GLU A 31 -11.85 -15.75 -1.69
C GLU A 31 -11.26 -14.96 -2.86
N ARG A 32 -10.28 -15.53 -3.58
CA ARG A 32 -9.63 -14.88 -4.74
C ARG A 32 -10.49 -14.86 -6.00
N THR A 33 -11.41 -15.81 -6.15
CA THR A 33 -12.24 -15.96 -7.35
C THR A 33 -13.63 -15.35 -7.22
N ASP A 34 -14.16 -15.29 -5.99
CA ASP A 34 -15.45 -14.66 -5.73
C ASP A 34 -15.32 -13.13 -5.66
N THR A 35 -16.07 -12.44 -6.51
CA THR A 35 -16.14 -10.97 -6.54
C THR A 35 -16.85 -10.38 -5.33
N ASN A 36 -17.64 -11.16 -4.58
CA ASN A 36 -18.31 -10.74 -3.35
C ASN A 36 -17.57 -11.20 -2.08
N SER A 37 -16.34 -11.70 -2.23
CA SER A 37 -15.54 -12.17 -1.09
C SER A 37 -15.15 -11.02 -0.16
N LEU A 38 -14.84 -11.37 1.09
CA LEU A 38 -14.35 -10.39 2.06
C LEU A 38 -12.96 -9.87 1.66
N LEU A 39 -12.14 -10.70 1.00
CA LEU A 39 -10.87 -10.27 0.42
C LEU A 39 -11.08 -9.20 -0.66
N ASN A 40 -12.00 -9.41 -1.60
CA ASN A 40 -12.24 -8.42 -2.65
C ASN A 40 -12.84 -7.14 -2.07
N TYR A 41 -13.76 -7.25 -1.10
CA TYR A 41 -14.27 -6.09 -0.37
C TYR A 41 -13.14 -5.27 0.27
N HIS A 42 -12.19 -5.94 0.94
CA HIS A 42 -11.02 -5.29 1.54
C HIS A 42 -10.17 -4.56 0.50
N ILE A 43 -9.87 -5.21 -0.64
CA ILE A 43 -9.09 -4.62 -1.73
C ILE A 43 -9.79 -3.36 -2.27
N GLN A 44 -11.10 -3.44 -2.54
CA GLN A 44 -11.86 -2.30 -3.05
C GLN A 44 -11.96 -1.16 -2.04
N LEU A 45 -12.07 -1.48 -0.75
CA LEU A 45 -12.13 -0.50 0.31
C LEU A 45 -10.80 0.26 0.45
N VAL A 46 -9.66 -0.43 0.49
CA VAL A 46 -8.33 0.22 0.53
C VAL A 46 -8.09 1.05 -0.73
N HIS A 47 -8.49 0.54 -1.90
CA HIS A 47 -8.40 1.29 -3.15
C HIS A 47 -9.25 2.58 -3.10
N LEU A 48 -10.49 2.50 -2.62
CA LEU A 48 -11.35 3.66 -2.45
C LEU A 48 -10.73 4.70 -1.50
N LEU A 49 -10.13 4.26 -0.39
CA LEU A 49 -9.43 5.16 0.53
C LEU A 49 -8.26 5.86 -0.16
N ALA A 50 -7.46 5.13 -0.94
CA ALA A 50 -6.34 5.71 -1.69
C ALA A 50 -6.82 6.80 -2.66
N MET A 51 -7.91 6.54 -3.39
CA MET A 51 -8.51 7.52 -4.31
C MET A 51 -9.15 8.70 -3.57
N CYS A 52 -9.63 8.51 -2.33
CA CYS A 52 -10.15 9.61 -1.51
C CYS A 52 -9.04 10.55 -1.01
N THR A 53 -7.82 10.05 -0.88
CA THR A 53 -6.63 10.83 -0.51
C THR A 53 -5.91 11.45 -1.72
N GLU A 54 -6.23 11.00 -2.93
CA GLU A 54 -5.68 11.58 -4.15
C GLU A 54 -6.12 13.04 -4.32
N GLY A 55 -5.20 13.91 -4.73
CA GLY A 55 -5.49 15.32 -4.98
C GLY A 55 -5.37 16.24 -3.77
N LYS A 56 -4.59 15.85 -2.75
CA LYS A 56 -4.16 16.71 -1.63
C LYS A 56 -5.33 17.18 -0.79
N ASN A 57 -5.91 16.25 -0.03
CA ASN A 57 -7.10 16.48 0.77
C ASN A 57 -6.75 16.26 2.25
N ALA A 58 -6.10 17.24 2.89
CA ALA A 58 -5.52 17.10 4.22
C ALA A 58 -6.48 16.52 5.28
N ALA A 59 -7.75 16.93 5.26
CA ALA A 59 -8.75 16.45 6.23
C ALA A 59 -9.09 14.96 6.07
N THR A 60 -8.93 14.44 4.84
CA THR A 60 -9.11 13.03 4.50
C THR A 60 -7.85 12.23 4.81
N GLU A 61 -6.69 12.75 4.43
CA GLU A 61 -5.37 12.14 4.69
C GLU A 61 -5.17 11.86 6.18
N ILE A 62 -5.46 12.83 7.06
CA ILE A 62 -5.31 12.67 8.52
C ILE A 62 -6.19 11.53 9.05
N LYS A 63 -7.42 11.39 8.55
CA LYS A 63 -8.32 10.30 8.96
C LYS A 63 -7.82 8.96 8.45
N CYS A 64 -7.34 8.91 7.21
CA CYS A 64 -6.78 7.72 6.60
C CYS A 64 -5.51 7.25 7.31
N HIS A 65 -4.65 8.15 7.81
CA HIS A 65 -3.51 7.79 8.67
C HIS A 65 -3.93 7.07 9.94
N SER A 66 -5.05 7.48 10.55
CA SER A 66 -5.56 6.82 11.76
C SER A 66 -6.12 5.42 11.50
N LEU A 67 -6.47 5.11 10.25
CA LEU A 67 -7.03 3.81 9.86
C LEU A 67 -5.96 2.82 9.43
N ILE A 68 -4.98 3.26 8.65
CA ILE A 68 -3.89 2.40 8.15
C ILE A 68 -2.57 3.09 8.43
N GLY A 69 -1.96 2.70 9.55
CA GLY A 69 -0.63 3.17 9.94
C GLY A 69 0.46 2.64 9.00
N LEU A 70 1.54 3.41 8.87
CA LEU A 70 2.67 3.06 8.01
C LEU A 70 3.34 1.73 8.40
N ASP A 71 3.49 1.46 9.70
CA ASP A 71 4.03 0.20 10.21
C ASP A 71 3.19 -1.01 9.75
N ASP A 72 1.86 -0.92 9.91
CA ASP A 72 0.93 -2.01 9.56
C ASP A 72 0.90 -2.23 8.04
N LEU A 73 0.97 -1.15 7.25
CA LEU A 73 1.11 -1.21 5.80
C LEU A 73 2.38 -1.94 5.38
N VAL A 74 3.54 -1.57 5.94
CA VAL A 74 4.81 -2.23 5.63
C VAL A 74 4.77 -3.70 6.03
N LEU A 75 4.18 -4.02 7.19
CA LEU A 75 4.00 -5.39 7.63
C LEU A 75 3.16 -6.23 6.65
N ILE A 76 2.04 -5.68 6.15
CA ILE A 76 1.17 -6.35 5.17
C ILE A 76 1.90 -6.57 3.85
N VAL A 77 2.52 -5.54 3.29
CA VAL A 77 3.13 -5.59 1.95
C VAL A 77 4.36 -6.49 1.92
N THR A 78 5.15 -6.50 3.00
CA THR A 78 6.35 -7.34 3.12
C THR A 78 6.05 -8.78 3.55
N HIS A 79 4.79 -9.11 3.84
CA HIS A 79 4.41 -10.48 4.17
C HIS A 79 4.64 -11.40 2.94
N PRO A 80 5.29 -12.57 3.11
CA PRO A 80 5.65 -13.45 1.98
C PRO A 80 4.45 -13.93 1.18
N ASP A 81 3.33 -14.14 1.85
CA ASP A 81 2.06 -14.63 1.28
C ASP A 81 1.15 -13.51 0.74
N CYS A 82 1.62 -12.26 0.72
CA CYS A 82 0.84 -11.13 0.23
C CYS A 82 0.75 -11.15 -1.30
N ILE A 83 -0.49 -11.17 -1.81
CA ILE A 83 -0.77 -11.24 -3.25
C ILE A 83 -0.62 -9.88 -3.93
N PRO A 84 -0.26 -9.83 -5.23
CA PRO A 84 -0.05 -8.57 -5.96
C PRO A 84 -1.23 -7.61 -5.93
N GLU A 85 -2.47 -8.12 -5.93
CA GLU A 85 -3.69 -7.32 -5.87
C GLU A 85 -3.76 -6.47 -4.59
N VAL A 86 -3.37 -7.07 -3.45
CA VAL A 86 -3.34 -6.36 -2.17
C VAL A 86 -2.14 -5.42 -2.13
N LYS A 87 -0.96 -5.87 -2.55
CA LYS A 87 0.22 -4.98 -2.64
C LYS A 87 -0.09 -3.73 -3.46
N ASN A 88 -0.80 -3.87 -4.58
CA ASN A 88 -1.17 -2.77 -5.45
C ASN A 88 -1.94 -1.68 -4.68
N VAL A 89 -3.06 -2.04 -4.05
CA VAL A 89 -3.90 -1.04 -3.37
C VAL A 89 -3.23 -0.41 -2.16
N TYR A 90 -2.41 -1.17 -1.42
CA TYR A 90 -1.66 -0.62 -0.28
C TYR A 90 -0.53 0.30 -0.72
N ILE A 91 0.17 0.01 -1.81
CA ILE A 91 1.21 0.88 -2.34
C ILE A 91 0.62 2.13 -3.00
N THR A 92 -0.53 2.03 -3.68
CA THR A 92 -1.28 3.20 -4.15
C THR A 92 -1.71 4.08 -2.97
N PHE A 93 -2.20 3.47 -1.89
CA PHE A 93 -2.53 4.19 -0.66
C PHE A 93 -1.30 4.85 -0.04
N LEU A 94 -0.16 4.16 0.05
CA LEU A 94 1.10 4.72 0.51
C LEU A 94 1.47 5.96 -0.31
N ASN A 95 1.32 5.88 -1.62
CA ASN A 95 1.67 6.96 -2.51
C ASN A 95 0.82 8.20 -2.24
N HIS A 96 -0.51 8.09 -2.32
CA HIS A 96 -1.41 9.25 -2.17
C HIS A 96 -1.56 9.72 -0.72
N CYS A 97 -1.47 8.82 0.25
CA CYS A 97 -1.71 9.15 1.66
C CYS A 97 -0.42 9.50 2.41
N TYR A 98 0.78 9.23 1.89
CA TYR A 98 2.03 9.57 2.59
C TYR A 98 3.09 10.27 1.74
N ILE A 99 3.15 10.04 0.42
CA ILE A 99 4.19 10.62 -0.44
C ILE A 99 3.67 11.86 -1.16
N ASP A 100 2.58 11.74 -1.91
CA ASP A 100 1.92 12.84 -2.64
C ASP A 100 0.76 13.44 -1.82
N THR A 101 1.09 13.96 -0.65
CA THR A 101 0.13 14.55 0.30
C THR A 101 0.16 16.07 0.31
N GLU A 102 -0.92 16.70 0.82
CA GLU A 102 -0.96 18.15 1.05
C GLU A 102 -0.06 18.56 2.21
N VAL A 103 -0.13 17.79 3.31
CA VAL A 103 0.67 18.02 4.51
C VAL A 103 1.95 17.21 4.42
N GLU A 104 3.08 17.91 4.31
CA GLU A 104 4.40 17.29 4.13
C GLU A 104 4.74 16.27 5.23
N MET A 105 4.66 14.98 4.91
CA MET A 105 5.03 13.89 5.81
C MET A 105 6.55 13.64 5.80
N LYS A 106 7.33 14.55 6.39
CA LYS A 106 8.80 14.46 6.45
C LYS A 106 9.32 13.17 7.09
N GLU A 107 8.49 12.51 7.91
CA GLU A 107 8.84 11.26 8.57
C GLU A 107 9.08 10.12 7.56
N ILE A 108 8.39 10.09 6.41
CA ILE A 108 8.55 8.98 5.46
C ILE A 108 9.95 8.94 4.84
N TYR A 109 10.53 10.11 4.55
CA TYR A 109 11.87 10.27 3.96
C TYR A 109 13.01 10.00 4.94
N ASN A 110 12.76 10.15 6.25
CA ASN A 110 13.74 9.87 7.30
C ASN A 110 13.54 8.47 7.93
N SER A 111 12.44 7.80 7.61
CA SER A 111 12.11 6.48 8.16
C SER A 111 12.65 5.33 7.31
N GLN A 112 12.81 4.17 7.95
CA GLN A 112 13.28 2.95 7.28
C GLN A 112 12.18 2.22 6.48
N HIS A 113 10.94 2.73 6.47
CA HIS A 113 9.79 2.05 5.87
C HIS A 113 9.95 1.84 4.36
N ILE A 114 10.31 2.90 3.62
CA ILE A 114 10.47 2.82 2.16
C ILE A 114 11.64 1.90 1.80
N TYR A 115 12.76 2.00 2.52
CA TYR A 115 13.89 1.09 2.32
C TYR A 115 13.51 -0.38 2.60
N THR A 116 12.74 -0.62 3.66
CA THR A 116 12.23 -1.96 4.00
C THR A 116 11.31 -2.50 2.89
N LEU A 117 10.44 -1.65 2.32
CA LEU A 117 9.59 -2.02 1.18
C LEU A 117 10.42 -2.34 -0.07
N ILE A 118 11.43 -1.52 -0.37
CA ILE A 118 12.34 -1.75 -1.49
C ILE A 118 13.05 -3.10 -1.34
N GLU A 119 13.66 -3.35 -0.19
CA GLU A 119 14.45 -4.56 0.06
C GLU A 119 13.59 -5.83 0.13
N LYS A 120 12.47 -5.77 0.88
CA LYS A 120 11.70 -6.97 1.21
C LYS A 120 10.50 -7.24 0.32
N SER A 121 10.05 -6.25 -0.47
CA SER A 121 8.92 -6.43 -1.40
C SER A 121 9.30 -6.09 -2.84
N PHE A 122 9.75 -4.87 -3.12
CA PHE A 122 9.87 -4.39 -4.50
C PHE A 122 10.97 -5.12 -5.28
N CYS A 123 12.18 -5.22 -4.73
CA CYS A 123 13.28 -5.93 -5.40
C CYS A 123 12.93 -7.41 -5.69
N PRO A 124 12.44 -8.21 -4.72
CA PRO A 124 12.01 -9.57 -4.99
C PRO A 124 10.91 -9.70 -6.06
N ASP A 125 9.96 -8.77 -6.10
CA ASP A 125 8.87 -8.79 -7.08
C ASP A 125 9.34 -8.35 -8.48
N ILE A 126 10.24 -7.37 -8.57
CA ILE A 126 10.92 -6.98 -9.81
C ILE A 126 11.73 -8.16 -10.36
N ASP A 127 12.49 -8.85 -9.51
CA ASP A 127 13.28 -10.02 -9.92
C ASP A 127 12.39 -11.13 -10.51
N LYS A 128 11.23 -11.38 -9.90
CA LYS A 128 10.25 -12.35 -10.44
C LYS A 128 9.74 -11.94 -11.83
N VAL A 129 9.38 -10.67 -12.01
CA VAL A 129 8.91 -10.14 -13.31
C VAL A 129 10.02 -10.24 -14.37
N ILE A 130 11.27 -9.96 -14.01
CA ILE A 130 12.42 -10.07 -14.92
C ILE A 130 12.70 -11.52 -15.31
N LEU A 131 12.65 -12.43 -14.33
CA LEU A 131 12.93 -13.86 -14.56
C LEU A 131 11.85 -14.53 -15.41
N LYS A 132 10.59 -14.11 -15.26
CA LYS A 132 9.43 -14.73 -15.92
C LYS A 132 8.37 -13.70 -16.35
N PRO A 133 8.69 -12.84 -17.32
CA PRO A 133 7.77 -11.81 -17.78
C PRO A 133 6.51 -12.43 -18.40
N GLY A 134 5.33 -11.93 -18.04
CA GLY A 134 4.06 -12.38 -18.58
C GLY A 134 3.46 -13.63 -17.93
N GLU A 135 4.17 -14.30 -17.01
CA GLU A 135 3.64 -15.46 -16.26
C GLU A 135 2.52 -15.03 -15.30
N ASN A 136 2.69 -13.88 -14.65
CA ASN A 136 1.68 -13.30 -13.75
C ASN A 136 1.40 -11.85 -14.14
N ARG A 137 0.37 -11.64 -14.97
CA ARG A 137 -0.01 -10.31 -15.46
C ARG A 137 -0.36 -9.32 -14.34
N THR A 138 -0.88 -9.80 -13.21
CA THR A 138 -1.20 -8.94 -12.07
C THR A 138 0.08 -8.43 -11.41
N LEU A 139 1.07 -9.32 -11.23
CA LEU A 139 2.39 -8.94 -10.71
C LEU A 139 3.10 -7.97 -11.66
N ASP A 140 3.09 -8.26 -12.96
CA ASP A 140 3.68 -7.40 -13.98
C ASP A 140 3.08 -5.99 -13.91
N LYS A 141 1.75 -5.90 -13.86
CA LYS A 141 1.04 -4.62 -13.76
C LYS A 141 1.39 -3.87 -12.47
N TYR A 142 1.35 -4.57 -11.34
CA TYR A 142 1.72 -3.98 -10.04
C TYR A 142 3.13 -3.40 -10.06
N VAL A 143 4.11 -4.16 -10.56
CA VAL A 143 5.49 -3.70 -10.63
C VAL A 143 5.62 -2.51 -11.58
N LEU A 144 5.15 -2.64 -12.82
CA LEU A 144 5.37 -1.65 -13.87
C LEU A 144 4.60 -0.34 -13.64
N ASP A 145 3.37 -0.42 -13.14
CA ASP A 145 2.51 0.76 -12.99
C ASP A 145 2.65 1.37 -11.59
N THR A 146 2.71 0.55 -10.53
CA THR A 146 2.57 1.04 -9.15
C THR A 146 3.91 1.16 -8.44
N VAL A 147 4.76 0.13 -8.50
CA VAL A 147 6.08 0.17 -7.84
C VAL A 147 7.00 1.20 -8.51
N ILE A 148 7.06 1.20 -9.84
CA ILE A 148 7.89 2.16 -10.58
C ILE A 148 7.42 3.59 -10.36
N ASP A 149 6.12 3.84 -10.35
CA ASP A 149 5.58 5.19 -10.07
C ASP A 149 5.95 5.66 -8.66
N LEU A 150 5.73 4.82 -7.63
CA LEU A 150 6.10 5.18 -6.27
C LEU A 150 7.60 5.45 -6.12
N ILE A 151 8.46 4.59 -6.68
CA ILE A 151 9.92 4.78 -6.65
C ILE A 151 10.28 6.11 -7.33
N THR A 152 9.69 6.39 -8.49
CA THR A 152 9.94 7.61 -9.26
C THR A 152 9.52 8.85 -8.47
N GLN A 153 8.33 8.85 -7.88
CA GLN A 153 7.83 9.96 -7.08
C GLN A 153 8.65 10.16 -5.79
N PHE A 154 9.01 9.06 -5.12
CA PHE A 154 9.81 9.12 -3.90
C PHE A 154 11.20 9.72 -4.14
N PHE A 155 11.93 9.24 -5.16
CA PHE A 155 13.30 9.73 -5.43
C PHE A 155 13.36 11.09 -6.12
N ASN A 156 12.33 11.47 -6.90
CA ASN A 156 12.25 12.82 -7.47
C ASN A 156 11.76 13.86 -6.46
N SER A 157 11.41 13.45 -5.24
CA SER A 157 11.00 14.39 -4.20
C SER A 157 12.18 15.28 -3.80
N PRO A 158 12.02 16.62 -3.78
CA PRO A 158 13.08 17.55 -3.40
C PRO A 158 13.57 17.36 -1.95
N PHE A 159 12.82 16.62 -1.12
CA PHE A 159 13.20 16.31 0.25
C PHE A 159 14.21 15.16 0.35
N PHE A 160 14.19 14.21 -0.59
CA PHE A 160 15.22 13.16 -0.64
C PHE A 160 16.62 13.79 -0.84
N GLU A 161 16.73 14.85 -1.64
CA GLU A 161 17.98 15.59 -1.82
C GLU A 161 18.44 16.26 -0.53
N GLN A 162 17.52 16.75 0.31
CA GLN A 162 17.83 17.45 1.56
C GLN A 162 18.23 16.49 2.70
N SER A 163 17.60 15.31 2.78
CA SER A 163 17.96 14.28 3.77
C SER A 163 19.28 13.58 3.45
N SER A 164 19.69 13.58 2.17
CA SER A 164 20.94 12.96 1.70
C SER A 164 22.15 13.89 1.73
N ALA A 165 21.95 15.18 2.02
CA ALA A 165 23.02 16.16 2.05
C ALA A 165 23.96 15.88 3.26
N PRO A 166 25.27 15.72 3.06
CA PRO A 166 26.20 15.57 4.17
C PRO A 166 26.19 16.85 5.04
N GLN A 167 26.06 16.67 6.36
CA GLN A 167 26.27 17.73 7.35
C GLN A 167 27.72 18.23 7.34
#